data_AF-A0A3D9AGP1-F1
#
_entry.id   AF-A0A3D9AGP1-F1
#
_cell.length_a   1.000
_cell.length_b   1.000
_cell.length_c   1.000
_cell.angle_alpha   90.00
_cell.angle_beta   90.00
_cell.angle_gamma   90.00
#
_symmetry.space_group_name_H-M   'P 1'
#
loop_
_entity.id
_entity.type
_entity.pdbx_description
1 polymer ?
#
loop_
_entity_poly.entity_id
_entity_poly.type
_entity_poly.pdbx_seq_one_letter_code
_entity_poly.pdbx_strand_id
1 'polypeptide(L)'
;MNGSKEFEFAIETFLNKAKIDDYELSIALENERKNITECCDYIIQKVKEKKVNAMTDSEVFNLAIEYYLNEEDIKIKKNNCRVVTGSEHPNPTLPKSSDRKNKQMSIFDLM
;
A
#
# COMPACT_ATOMS: atom_id res chain seq x y z
N MET A 1 16.54 8.84 14.67
CA MET A 1 15.64 7.91 13.97
C MET A 1 14.97 8.68 12.83
N ASN A 2 15.16 8.23 11.59
CA ASN A 2 14.50 8.82 10.43
C ASN A 2 13.24 8.01 10.18
N GLY A 3 12.14 8.35 10.85
CA GLY A 3 10.88 7.61 10.77
C GLY A 3 10.35 7.44 9.35
N SER A 4 10.72 8.35 8.43
CA SER A 4 10.47 8.21 7.00
C SER A 4 11.08 6.94 6.40
N LYS A 5 12.33 6.59 6.74
CA LYS A 5 13.00 5.41 6.18
C LYS A 5 12.40 4.10 6.68
N GLU A 6 12.05 4.06 7.96
CA GLU A 6 11.40 2.90 8.58
C GLU A 6 10.00 2.69 7.99
N PHE A 7 9.28 3.78 7.73
CA PHE A 7 7.99 3.75 7.06
C PHE A 7 8.10 3.26 5.60
N GLU A 8 9.01 3.84 4.82
CA GLU A 8 9.27 3.41 3.44
C GLU A 8 9.61 1.92 3.36
N PHE A 9 10.49 1.44 4.26
CA PHE A 9 10.87 0.02 4.33
C PHE A 9 9.69 -0.90 4.68
N ALA A 10 8.81 -0.48 5.60
CA ALA A 10 7.62 -1.25 5.97
C ALA A 10 6.64 -1.38 4.79
N ILE A 11 6.40 -0.28 4.06
CA ILE A 11 5.56 -0.27 2.86
C ILE A 11 6.15 -1.17 1.77
N GLU A 12 7.45 -1.04 1.49
CA GLU A 12 8.15 -1.85 0.49
C GLU A 12 8.08 -3.34 0.83
N THR A 13 8.33 -3.70 2.09
CA THR A 13 8.26 -5.09 2.56
C THR A 13 6.86 -5.66 2.40
N PHE A 14 5.83 -4.87 2.71
CA PHE A 14 4.44 -5.29 2.57
C PHE A 14 4.06 -5.51 1.10
N LEU A 15 4.37 -4.55 0.23
CA LEU A 15 4.07 -4.62 -1.21
C LEU A 15 4.78 -5.80 -1.88
N ASN A 16 6.03 -6.06 -1.51
CA ASN A 16 6.77 -7.22 -2.02
C ASN A 16 6.17 -8.57 -1.61
N LYS A 17 5.45 -8.64 -0.49
CA LYS A 17 4.68 -9.83 -0.11
C LYS A 17 3.36 -9.87 -0.85
N ALA A 18 2.62 -8.76 -0.86
CA ALA A 18 1.31 -8.67 -1.48
C ALA A 18 1.34 -8.99 -2.99
N LYS A 19 2.40 -8.60 -3.69
CA LYS A 19 2.57 -8.89 -5.13
C LYS A 19 2.72 -10.37 -5.47
N ILE A 20 3.07 -11.22 -4.49
CA ILE A 20 3.19 -12.67 -4.70
C ILE A 20 1.80 -13.27 -4.86
N ASP A 21 0.83 -12.79 -4.09
CA ASP A 21 -0.58 -13.21 -4.15
C ASP A 21 -1.38 -12.42 -5.20
N ASP A 22 -1.03 -11.16 -5.46
CA ASP A 22 -1.77 -10.26 -6.35
C ASP A 22 -0.96 -9.94 -7.62
N TYR A 23 -1.35 -10.58 -8.73
CA TYR A 23 -0.68 -10.44 -10.03
C TYR A 23 -0.76 -9.03 -10.61
N GLU A 24 -1.90 -8.35 -10.46
CA GLU A 24 -2.08 -6.96 -10.91
C GLU A 24 -1.12 -6.04 -10.15
N LEU A 25 -0.97 -6.26 -8.84
CA LEU A 25 -0.01 -5.52 -8.02
C LEU A 25 1.44 -5.80 -8.43
N SER A 26 1.77 -7.04 -8.81
CA SER A 26 3.10 -7.38 -9.33
C SER A 26 3.45 -6.57 -10.59
N ILE A 27 2.54 -6.54 -11.57
CA ILE A 27 2.75 -5.75 -12.79
C ILE A 27 2.87 -4.26 -12.46
N ALA A 28 2.01 -3.77 -11.56
CA ALA A 28 2.03 -2.37 -11.14
C ALA A 28 3.33 -1.97 -10.42
N LEU A 29 3.92 -2.87 -9.64
CA LEU A 29 5.20 -2.66 -8.95
C LEU A 29 6.41 -2.71 -9.88
N GLU A 30 6.31 -3.37 -11.03
CA GLU A 30 7.34 -3.31 -12.09
C GLU A 30 7.33 -1.95 -12.82
N ASN A 31 6.31 -1.12 -12.61
CA ASN A 31 6.23 0.20 -13.22
C ASN A 31 7.26 1.17 -12.60
N GLU A 32 8.35 1.42 -13.34
CA GLU A 32 9.44 2.32 -12.94
C GLU A 32 8.99 3.78 -12.70
N ARG A 33 7.78 4.15 -13.14
CA ARG A 33 7.23 5.49 -12.87
C ARG A 33 6.72 5.65 -11.44
N LYS A 34 6.52 4.56 -10.70
CA LYS A 34 6.01 4.60 -9.32
C LYS A 34 7.10 4.24 -8.33
N ASN A 35 7.30 5.09 -7.33
CA ASN A 35 8.28 4.92 -6.26
C ASN A 35 7.62 4.91 -4.87
N ILE A 36 8.29 4.25 -3.93
CA ILE A 36 7.83 4.13 -2.53
C ILE A 36 7.73 5.50 -1.85
N THR A 37 8.62 6.44 -2.15
CA THR A 37 8.58 7.78 -1.58
C THR A 37 7.29 8.53 -1.96
N GLU A 38 6.87 8.47 -3.23
CA GLU A 38 5.60 9.08 -3.66
C GLU A 38 4.38 8.34 -3.10
N CYS A 39 4.44 7.01 -3.00
CA CYS A 39 3.43 6.23 -2.29
C CYS A 39 3.26 6.73 -0.84
N CYS A 40 4.36 7.00 -0.13
CA CYS A 40 4.30 7.55 1.22
C CYS A 40 3.66 8.96 1.26
N ASP A 41 4.03 9.84 0.33
CA ASP A 41 3.41 11.16 0.21
C ASP A 41 1.90 11.08 -0.08
N TYR A 42 1.48 10.13 -0.93
CA TYR A 42 0.07 9.86 -1.22
C TYR A 42 -0.70 9.42 0.04
N ILE A 43 -0.15 8.47 0.80
CA ILE A 43 -0.76 8.00 2.04
C ILE A 43 -0.93 9.17 3.02
N ILE A 44 0.10 10.02 3.17
CA ILE A 44 0.03 11.21 4.02
C ILE A 44 -1.04 12.19 3.54
N GLN A 45 -1.21 12.38 2.22
CA GLN A 45 -2.30 13.20 1.69
C GLN A 45 -3.66 12.63 2.05
N LYS A 46 -3.85 11.33 1.89
CA LYS A 46 -5.13 10.67 2.21
C LYS A 46 -5.46 10.76 3.70
N VAL A 47 -4.46 10.64 4.57
CA VAL A 47 -4.62 10.88 6.02
C VAL A 47 -5.09 12.32 6.29
N LYS A 48 -4.48 13.31 5.64
CA LYS A 48 -4.88 14.73 5.77
C LYS A 48 -6.28 14.99 5.22
N GLU A 49 -6.61 14.41 4.07
CA GLU A 49 -7.92 14.55 3.41
C GLU A 49 -9.03 13.96 4.29
N LYS A 50 -8.79 12.78 4.87
CA LYS A 50 -9.68 12.14 5.84
C LYS A 50 -9.75 12.87 7.19
N LYS A 51 -8.84 13.82 7.46
CA LYS A 51 -8.70 14.54 8.74
C LYS A 51 -8.61 13.60 9.96
N VAL A 52 -7.90 12.48 9.79
CA VAL A 52 -7.67 11.52 10.87
C VAL A 52 -6.28 11.73 11.48
N ASN A 53 -6.18 11.63 12.80
CA ASN A 53 -4.91 11.84 13.52
C ASN A 53 -4.01 10.60 13.53
N ALA A 54 -4.58 9.41 13.32
CA ALA A 54 -3.87 8.15 13.27
C ALA A 54 -4.60 7.21 12.31
N MET A 55 -3.84 6.33 11.67
CA MET A 55 -4.33 5.32 10.75
C MET A 55 -3.68 3.99 11.13
N THR A 56 -4.42 2.90 10.98
CA THR A 56 -3.88 1.55 11.27
C THR A 56 -2.91 1.11 10.17
N ASP A 57 -1.97 0.21 10.50
CA ASP A 57 -1.04 -0.35 9.51
C ASP A 57 -1.78 -0.95 8.31
N SER A 58 -2.93 -1.58 8.58
CA SER A 58 -3.77 -2.19 7.55
C SER A 58 -4.33 -1.19 6.54
N GLU A 59 -4.82 -0.04 7.03
CA GLU A 59 -5.32 1.02 6.15
C GLU A 59 -4.19 1.68 5.36
N VAL A 60 -3.05 1.91 6.01
CA VAL A 60 -1.83 2.44 5.37
C VAL A 60 -1.40 1.52 4.23
N PHE A 61 -1.36 0.22 4.46
CA PHE A 61 -0.99 -0.79 3.47
C PHE A 61 -2.01 -0.90 2.32
N ASN A 62 -3.30 -0.80 2.62
CA ASN A 62 -4.34 -0.78 1.58
C ASN A 62 -4.21 0.45 0.68
N LEU A 63 -3.93 1.63 1.25
CA LEU A 63 -3.67 2.84 0.46
C LEU A 63 -2.41 2.70 -0.41
N ALA A 64 -1.40 1.97 0.06
CA ALA A 64 -0.21 1.67 -0.73
C ALA A 64 -0.56 0.80 -1.94
N ILE A 65 -1.35 -0.27 -1.76
CA ILE A 65 -1.82 -1.11 -2.88
C ILE A 65 -2.63 -0.27 -3.86
N GLU A 66 -3.57 0.53 -3.37
CA GLU A 66 -4.39 1.41 -4.20
C GLU A 66 -3.53 2.35 -5.04
N TYR A 67 -2.48 2.95 -4.46
CA TYR A 67 -1.55 3.80 -5.20
C TYR A 67 -0.90 3.07 -6.40
N TYR A 68 -0.49 1.82 -6.23
CA TYR A 68 0.13 1.04 -7.32
C TYR A 68 -0.90 0.54 -8.33
N LEU A 69 -2.05 0.03 -7.89
CA LEU A 69 -3.11 -0.45 -8.77
C LEU A 69 -3.84 0.67 -9.53
N ASN A 70 -3.82 1.91 -9.02
CA ASN A 70 -4.46 3.02 -9.68
C ASN A 70 -3.63 3.52 -10.87
N GLU A 71 -4.13 3.31 -12.09
CA GLU A 71 -3.47 3.74 -13.32
C GLU A 71 -3.61 5.25 -13.60
N GLU A 72 -4.42 5.97 -12.83
CA GLU A 72 -4.59 7.42 -12.97
C GLU A 72 -3.35 8.18 -12.48
N ASP A 73 -3.09 9.34 -13.11
CA ASP A 73 -2.01 10.24 -12.71
C ASP A 73 -2.41 10.96 -11.41
N ILE A 74 -2.05 10.35 -10.28
CA ILE A 74 -2.35 10.88 -8.95
C ILE A 74 -1.49 12.12 -8.71
N LYS A 75 -2.12 13.29 -8.57
CA LYS A 75 -1.42 14.54 -8.24
C LYS A 75 -0.89 14.53 -6.82
N ILE A 76 0.35 14.09 -6.66
CA ILE A 76 1.08 14.21 -5.40
C ILE A 76 1.55 15.65 -5.23
N LYS A 77 1.09 16.27 -4.15
CA LYS A 77 1.56 17.57 -3.68
C LYS A 77 2.62 17.29 -2.64
N LYS A 78 3.82 17.86 -2.85
CA LYS A 78 4.91 17.81 -1.87
C LYS A 78 4.42 18.32 -0.53
N ASN A 79 4.47 17.46 0.46
CA ASN A 79 4.05 17.77 1.82
C ASN A 79 5.29 17.94 2.69
N ASN A 80 5.43 19.07 3.38
CA ASN A 80 6.47 19.25 4.43
C ASN A 80 6.07 18.53 5.73
N CYS A 81 5.72 17.25 5.64
CA CYS A 81 5.28 16.45 6.78
C CYS A 81 6.40 15.55 7.29
N ARG A 82 6.60 15.56 8.61
CA ARG A 82 7.54 14.69 9.29
C ARG A 82 6.82 13.42 9.73
N VAL A 83 7.21 12.27 9.17
CA VAL A 83 6.73 10.96 9.59
C VAL A 83 7.51 10.51 10.82
N VAL A 84 6.81 10.13 11.89
CA VAL A 84 7.38 9.63 13.14
C VAL A 84 6.78 8.25 13.42
N THR A 85 7.61 7.21 13.36
CA THR A 85 7.25 5.84 13.74
C THR A 85 7.57 5.64 15.22
N GLY A 86 6.59 5.15 16.00
CA GLY A 86 6.80 4.77 17.40
C GLY A 86 7.46 3.39 17.49
N SER A 87 8.62 3.30 18.11
CA SER A 87 9.52 2.13 18.06
C SER A 87 9.19 1.01 19.07
N GLU A 88 7.92 0.70 19.36
CA GLU A 88 7.55 -0.38 20.30
C GLU A 88 6.60 -1.45 19.73
N HIS A 89 6.37 -1.48 18.42
CA HIS A 89 5.48 -2.48 17.82
C HIS A 89 6.28 -3.51 17.02
N PRO A 90 6.32 -4.80 17.44
CA PRO A 90 6.99 -5.85 16.68
C PRO A 90 6.25 -6.02 15.35
N ASN A 91 7.01 -5.97 14.25
CA ASN A 91 6.75 -6.53 12.93
C ASN A 91 5.28 -6.55 12.46
N PRO A 92 4.89 -5.77 11.42
CA PRO A 92 3.52 -5.70 10.95
C PRO A 92 2.97 -7.10 10.65
N THR A 93 2.12 -7.59 11.54
CA THR A 93 1.42 -8.85 11.34
C THR A 93 0.22 -8.55 10.46
N LEU A 94 0.18 -9.17 9.29
CA LEU A 94 -0.79 -8.90 8.23
C LEU A 94 -2.23 -8.89 8.76
N PRO A 95 -3.08 -7.91 8.37
CA PRO A 95 -4.51 -8.14 8.39
C PRO A 95 -4.84 -9.29 7.44
N LYS A 96 -5.57 -10.28 7.93
CA LYS A 96 -6.12 -11.34 7.09
C LYS A 96 -7.12 -10.69 6.13
N SER A 97 -6.87 -10.86 4.83
CA SER A 97 -7.76 -10.50 3.74
C SER A 97 -9.19 -10.92 4.05
N SER A 98 -10.07 -9.96 4.34
CA SER A 98 -11.50 -10.19 4.41
C SER A 98 -12.07 -10.22 2.99
N ASP A 99 -12.41 -11.45 2.57
CA ASP A 99 -13.38 -11.84 1.55
C ASP A 99 -13.50 -10.99 0.27
N ARG A 100 -12.67 -11.28 -0.74
CA ARG A 100 -13.12 -11.14 -2.14
C ARG A 100 -14.08 -12.28 -2.43
N LYS A 101 -15.38 -11.99 -2.45
CA LYS A 101 -16.44 -12.94 -2.80
C LYS A 101 -16.22 -13.48 -4.21
N ASN A 102 -15.98 -14.79 -4.25
CA ASN A 102 -16.26 -15.77 -5.29
C ASN A 102 -16.90 -15.27 -6.61
N LYS A 103 -16.16 -15.39 -7.72
CA LYS A 103 -16.67 -16.00 -8.97
C LYS A 103 -15.52 -16.53 -9.83
N GLN A 104 -15.00 -17.71 -9.50
CA GLN A 104 -14.34 -18.55 -10.51
C GLN A 104 -15.39 -19.51 -11.08
N MET A 105 -15.65 -19.42 -12.38
CA MET A 105 -16.42 -20.36 -13.21
C MET A 105 -15.78 -20.31 -14.60
N SER A 106 -15.41 -21.37 -15.31
CA SER A 106 -15.06 -22.76 -15.02
C SER A 106 -14.38 -23.27 -16.32
N ILE A 107 -13.25 -23.98 -16.26
CA ILE A 107 -12.61 -24.58 -17.46
C ILE A 107 -13.23 -25.95 -17.83
N PHE A 108 -14.13 -26.49 -17.01
CA PHE A 108 -14.75 -27.80 -17.23
C PHE A 108 -15.96 -27.82 -18.19
N ASP A 109 -16.36 -26.68 -18.77
CA ASP A 109 -17.45 -26.58 -19.77
C ASP A 109 -16.96 -26.68 -21.24
N LEU A 110 -15.75 -27.19 -21.49
CA LEU A 110 -15.18 -27.31 -22.86
C LEU A 110 -14.75 -28.73 -23.27
N MET A 111 -15.45 -29.76 -22.76
CA MET A 111 -15.38 -31.12 -23.32
C MET A 111 -16.66 -31.50 -24.04
#